data_AF-A0A5J4PT68-F1
#
_entry.id   AF-A0A5J4PT68-F1
#
_cell.length_a   1.000
_cell.length_b   1.000
_cell.length_c   1.000
_cell.angle_alpha   90.00
_cell.angle_beta   90.00
_cell.angle_gamma   90.00
#
_symmetry.space_group_name_H-M   'P 1'
#
loop_
_entity.id
_entity.type
_entity.pdbx_description
1 polymer ?
#
loop_
_entity_poly.entity_id
_entity_poly.type
_entity_poly.pdbx_seq_one_letter_code
_entity_poly.pdbx_strand_id
1 'polypeptide(L)'
;MTPSSVARTIGYLKEGLAIPIDFHGHNDFGLATANALSAWENGAQVISCSILGLGERAGNTSLEEIAGILQYIRKDIQGFNFVVLKKLCNTIASWIRANA
;
A
#
# COMPACT_ATOMS: atom_id res chain seq x y z
N MET A 1 -11.87 -6.42 -2.25
CA MET A 1 -11.86 -7.39 -1.12
C MET A 1 -12.04 -6.63 0.19
N THR A 2 -12.50 -7.29 1.25
CA THR A 2 -12.46 -6.74 2.62
C THR A 2 -11.17 -7.16 3.32
N PRO A 3 -10.71 -6.45 4.37
CA PRO A 3 -9.49 -6.82 5.07
C PRO A 3 -9.51 -8.27 5.58
N SER A 4 -10.60 -8.70 6.20
CA SER A 4 -10.73 -10.10 6.68
C SER A 4 -10.65 -11.13 5.56
N SER A 5 -11.12 -10.79 4.35
CA SER A 5 -10.97 -11.67 3.19
C SER A 5 -9.52 -11.72 2.71
N VAL A 6 -8.81 -10.58 2.74
CA VAL A 6 -7.39 -10.52 2.38
C VAL A 6 -6.55 -11.32 3.37
N ALA A 7 -6.76 -11.14 4.67
CA ALA A 7 -6.08 -11.93 5.71
C ALA A 7 -6.17 -13.43 5.45
N ARG A 8 -7.40 -13.93 5.19
CA ARG A 8 -7.63 -15.35 4.92
C ARG A 8 -6.90 -15.83 3.67
N THR A 9 -6.99 -15.07 2.57
CA THR A 9 -6.34 -15.44 1.31
C THR A 9 -4.82 -15.44 1.44
N ILE A 10 -4.24 -14.39 2.04
CA ILE A 10 -2.78 -14.28 2.18
C ILE A 10 -2.25 -15.32 3.16
N GLY A 11 -2.94 -15.56 4.28
CA GLY A 11 -2.56 -16.60 5.23
C GLY A 11 -2.52 -17.99 4.57
N TYR A 12 -3.58 -18.35 3.82
CA TYR A 12 -3.61 -19.61 3.07
C TYR A 12 -2.46 -19.73 2.06
N LEU A 13 -2.19 -18.65 1.30
CA LEU A 13 -1.08 -18.65 0.36
C LEU A 13 0.27 -18.77 1.07
N LYS A 14 0.46 -18.11 2.22
CA LYS A 14 1.71 -18.13 2.96
C LYS A 14 2.02 -19.50 3.56
N GLU A 15 1.00 -20.24 3.99
CA GLU A 15 1.13 -21.62 4.46
C GLU A 15 1.51 -22.59 3.34
N GLY A 16 0.95 -22.38 2.14
CA GLY A 16 1.13 -23.29 1.00
C GLY A 16 2.32 -22.99 0.08
N LEU A 17 2.89 -21.79 0.16
CA LEU A 17 3.90 -21.33 -0.80
C LEU A 17 5.18 -20.86 -0.11
N ALA A 18 6.32 -21.28 -0.67
CA ALA A 18 7.65 -20.83 -0.25
C ALA A 18 8.15 -19.58 -1.01
N ILE A 19 7.34 -19.02 -1.92
CA ILE A 19 7.70 -17.82 -2.69
C ILE A 19 7.18 -16.55 -2.01
N PRO A 20 7.85 -15.39 -2.20
CA PRO A 20 7.34 -14.12 -1.70
C PRO A 20 6.00 -13.76 -2.31
N ILE A 21 5.09 -13.25 -1.46
CA ILE A 21 3.75 -12.83 -1.86
C ILE A 21 3.74 -11.30 -1.96
N ASP A 22 3.31 -10.78 -3.12
CA ASP A 22 2.98 -9.38 -3.33
C ASP A 22 1.46 -9.19 -3.25
N PHE A 23 1.04 -8.11 -2.57
CA PHE A 23 -0.34 -7.66 -2.58
C PHE A 23 -0.48 -6.35 -3.37
N HIS A 24 -1.29 -6.40 -4.43
CA HIS A 24 -1.69 -5.25 -5.24
C HIS A 24 -3.19 -4.99 -5.08
N GLY A 25 -3.55 -3.86 -4.50
CA GLY A 25 -4.93 -3.49 -4.20
C GLY A 25 -5.36 -2.19 -4.86
N HIS A 26 -6.58 -2.19 -5.41
CA HIS A 26 -7.27 -0.97 -5.89
C HIS A 26 -8.23 -0.42 -4.83
N ASN A 27 -8.50 0.88 -4.90
CA ASN A 27 -9.19 1.65 -3.86
C ASN A 27 -10.68 1.95 -4.15
N ASP A 28 -11.33 1.12 -4.98
CA ASP A 28 -12.71 1.33 -5.44
C ASP A 28 -13.73 1.60 -4.31
N PHE A 29 -13.50 1.04 -3.13
CA PHE A 29 -14.36 1.17 -1.96
C PHE A 29 -13.67 1.84 -0.77
N GLY A 30 -12.53 2.53 -0.99
CA GLY A 30 -11.78 3.18 0.09
C GLY A 30 -11.05 2.21 1.03
N LEU A 31 -10.84 0.96 0.61
CA LEU A 31 -10.26 -0.10 1.44
C LEU A 31 -8.85 -0.54 1.01
N ALA A 32 -8.22 0.10 0.03
CA ALA A 32 -6.92 -0.37 -0.50
C ALA A 32 -5.84 -0.42 0.60
N THR A 33 -5.68 0.67 1.37
CA THR A 33 -4.70 0.75 2.45
C THR A 33 -4.98 -0.25 3.57
N ALA A 34 -6.24 -0.41 3.99
CA ALA A 34 -6.61 -1.39 5.00
C ALA A 34 -6.39 -2.84 4.53
N ASN A 35 -6.67 -3.11 3.26
CA ASN A 35 -6.39 -4.40 2.65
C ASN A 35 -4.88 -4.68 2.56
N ALA A 36 -4.09 -3.69 2.15
CA ALA A 36 -2.63 -3.81 2.10
C ALA A 36 -2.01 -4.07 3.47
N LEU A 37 -2.48 -3.36 4.51
CA LEU A 37 -2.08 -3.61 5.88
C LEU A 37 -2.41 -5.04 6.31
N SER A 38 -3.63 -5.49 6.02
CA SER A 38 -4.06 -6.85 6.33
C SER A 38 -3.23 -7.91 5.60
N ALA A 39 -2.85 -7.66 4.34
CA ALA A 39 -1.97 -8.56 3.61
C ALA A 39 -0.58 -8.65 4.26
N TRP A 40 0.03 -7.51 4.60
CA TRP A 40 1.32 -7.44 5.30
C TRP A 40 1.29 -8.23 6.61
N GLU A 41 0.26 -8.02 7.43
CA GLU A 41 0.08 -8.70 8.73
C GLU A 41 -0.07 -10.22 8.61
N ASN A 42 -0.49 -10.72 7.45
CA ASN A 42 -0.71 -12.15 7.21
C ASN A 42 0.39 -12.80 6.36
N GLY A 43 1.51 -12.10 6.13
CA GLY A 43 2.71 -12.67 5.55
C GLY A 43 2.98 -12.31 4.09
N ALA A 44 2.26 -11.34 3.53
CA ALA A 44 2.73 -10.68 2.31
C ALA A 44 4.05 -9.96 2.60
N GLN A 45 5.00 -10.06 1.67
CA GLN A 45 6.36 -9.52 1.81
C GLN A 45 6.56 -8.26 0.98
N VAL A 46 5.68 -8.05 0.00
CA VAL A 46 5.68 -6.87 -0.86
C VAL A 46 4.28 -6.29 -0.87
N ILE A 47 4.20 -4.96 -0.84
CA ILE A 47 2.97 -4.22 -1.04
C ILE A 47 3.17 -3.32 -2.26
N SER A 48 2.45 -3.62 -3.33
CA SER A 48 2.32 -2.75 -4.48
C SER A 48 1.43 -1.54 -4.13
N CYS A 49 1.97 -0.35 -4.34
CA CYS A 49 1.36 0.93 -4.00
C CYS A 49 1.82 2.02 -4.99
N SER A 50 1.20 3.20 -4.90
CA SER A 50 1.53 4.34 -5.76
C SER A 50 1.56 5.66 -4.99
N ILE A 51 2.33 6.61 -5.53
CA ILE A 51 2.37 7.98 -4.99
C ILE A 51 0.98 8.61 -5.12
N LEU A 52 0.51 9.23 -4.05
CA LEU A 52 -0.81 9.84 -3.90
C LEU A 52 -1.97 8.86 -4.14
N GLY A 53 -1.71 7.54 -4.08
CA GLY A 53 -2.69 6.52 -4.42
C GLY A 53 -3.10 6.53 -5.89
N LEU A 54 -2.35 7.18 -6.79
CA LEU A 54 -2.70 7.30 -8.21
C LEU A 54 -2.79 5.93 -8.90
N GLY A 55 -3.73 5.82 -9.84
CA GLY A 55 -3.96 4.60 -10.60
C GLY A 55 -5.36 4.61 -11.23
N GLU A 56 -5.72 3.49 -11.85
CA GLU A 56 -7.04 3.30 -12.45
C GLU A 56 -8.17 3.53 -11.43
N ARG A 57 -9.26 4.14 -11.90
CA ARG A 57 -10.52 4.36 -11.16
C ARG A 57 -10.29 5.20 -9.89
N ALA A 58 -10.61 4.67 -8.71
CA ALA A 58 -10.38 5.33 -7.43
C ALA A 58 -8.92 5.25 -6.95
N GLY A 59 -8.03 4.65 -7.75
CA GLY A 59 -6.60 4.56 -7.47
C GLY A 59 -6.17 3.22 -6.86
N ASN A 60 -4.92 3.18 -6.42
CA ASN A 60 -4.28 2.05 -5.75
C ASN A 60 -4.05 2.35 -4.26
N THR A 61 -3.45 1.42 -3.53
CA THR A 61 -2.89 1.68 -2.19
C THR A 61 -1.97 2.91 -2.20
N SER A 62 -2.23 3.89 -1.33
CA SER A 62 -1.34 5.06 -1.17
C SER A 62 -0.02 4.65 -0.51
N LEU A 63 1.10 4.98 -1.16
CA LEU A 63 2.43 4.76 -0.60
C LEU A 63 2.61 5.52 0.72
N GLU A 64 2.12 6.76 0.78
CA GLU A 64 2.23 7.63 1.94
C GLU A 64 1.54 7.03 3.16
N GLU A 65 0.34 6.50 2.97
CA GLU A 65 -0.43 5.88 4.03
C GLU A 65 0.21 4.58 4.50
N ILE A 66 0.50 3.64 3.57
CA ILE A 66 1.01 2.33 3.98
C ILE A 66 2.43 2.43 4.57
N ALA A 67 3.33 3.24 3.98
CA ALA A 67 4.65 3.46 4.55
C ALA A 67 4.54 4.14 5.93
N GLY A 68 3.61 5.08 6.09
CA GLY A 68 3.33 5.75 7.36
C GLY A 68 2.89 4.78 8.44
N ILE A 69 1.95 3.89 8.12
CA ILE A 69 1.48 2.84 9.03
C ILE A 69 2.64 1.91 9.41
N LEU A 70 3.38 1.38 8.44
CA LEU A 70 4.46 0.42 8.69
C LEU A 70 5.60 1.03 9.52
N GLN A 71 5.97 2.30 9.28
CA GLN A 71 7.07 2.95 10.01
C GLN A 71 6.64 3.58 11.34
N TYR A 72 5.53 4.29 11.39
CA TYR A 72 5.18 5.10 12.57
C TYR A 72 4.24 4.40 13.54
N ILE A 73 3.35 3.55 13.06
CA ILE A 73 2.37 2.84 13.89
C ILE A 73 2.93 1.46 14.27
N ARG A 74 3.28 0.65 13.26
CA ARG A 74 3.69 -0.75 13.49
C ARG A 74 5.16 -0.93 13.84
N LYS A 75 6.03 -0.01 13.40
CA LYS A 75 7.50 -0.10 13.56
C LYS A 75 8.12 -1.29 12.83
N ASP A 76 7.43 -1.85 11.83
CA ASP A 76 7.89 -2.99 11.04
C ASP A 76 9.03 -2.61 10.07
N ILE A 77 9.07 -1.34 9.66
CA ILE A 77 10.13 -0.78 8.81
C ILE A 77 10.74 0.46 9.47
N GLN A 78 11.97 0.78 9.10
CA GLN A 78 12.66 1.99 9.54
C GLN A 78 13.44 2.62 8.38
N GLY A 79 13.73 3.91 8.49
CA GLY A 79 14.57 4.64 7.52
C GLY A 79 13.83 5.13 6.27
N PHE A 80 12.52 4.93 6.16
CA PHE A 80 11.72 5.51 5.08
C PHE A 80 11.72 7.04 5.19
N ASN A 81 12.12 7.72 4.13
CA ASN A 81 12.35 9.16 4.14
C ASN A 81 11.07 9.94 3.78
N PHE A 82 10.30 10.32 4.79
CA PHE A 82 9.06 11.08 4.61
C PHE A 82 9.28 12.52 4.12
N VAL A 83 10.48 13.09 4.29
CA VAL A 83 10.81 14.41 3.74
C VAL A 83 10.92 14.33 2.22
N VAL A 84 11.61 13.32 1.70
CA VAL A 84 11.71 13.06 0.26
C VAL A 84 10.35 12.66 -0.32
N LEU A 85 9.61 11.78 0.37
CA LEU A 85 8.26 11.39 -0.03
C LEU A 85 7.37 12.62 -0.21
N LYS A 86 7.30 13.51 0.78
CA LYS A 86 6.51 14.76 0.70
C LYS A 86 6.90 15.63 -0.50
N LYS A 87 8.20 15.76 -0.81
CA LYS A 87 8.67 16.50 -1.99
C LYS A 87 8.18 15.85 -3.28
N LEU A 88 8.22 14.52 -3.37
CA LEU A 88 7.73 13.77 -4.52
C LEU A 88 6.22 13.93 -4.69
N CYS A 89 5.44 13.77 -3.62
CA CYS A 89 3.99 14.02 -3.60
C CYS A 89 3.66 15.42 -4.14
N ASN A 90 4.34 16.45 -3.64
CA ASN A 90 4.13 17.83 -4.08
C ASN A 90 4.47 18.04 -5.56
N THR A 91 5.54 17.40 -6.03
CA THR A 91 5.99 17.48 -7.43
C THR A 91 4.94 16.87 -8.35
N ILE A 92 4.49 15.65 -8.05
CA ILE A 92 3.48 14.94 -8.85
C ILE A 92 2.14 15.67 -8.80
N ALA A 93 1.69 16.11 -7.62
CA ALA A 93 0.45 16.87 -7.50
C ALA A 93 0.47 18.17 -8.31
N SER A 94 1.63 18.84 -8.36
CA SER A 94 1.79 20.07 -9.17
C SER A 94 1.79 19.77 -10.65
N TRP A 95 2.44 18.68 -11.08
CA TRP A 95 2.43 18.24 -12.47
C TRP A 95 1.02 17.86 -12.93
N ILE A 96 0.26 17.11 -12.14
CA ILE A 96 -1.12 16.74 -12.48
C ILE A 96 -1.98 17.99 -12.65
N ARG A 97 -1.94 18.94 -11.71
CA ARG A 97 -2.71 20.19 -11.83
C ARG A 97 -2.36 21.02 -13.06
N ALA A 98 -1.15 20.89 -13.59
CA ALA A 98 -0.72 21.63 -14.78
C ALA A 98 -1.03 20.89 -16.10
N ASN A 99 -1.40 19.61 -16.06
CA ASN A 99 -1.55 18.75 -17.24
C ASN A 99 -2.86 17.94 -17.27
N ALA A 100 -3.80 18.23 -16.37
CA ALA A 100 -5.13 17.62 -16.30
C ALA A 100 -6.21 18.56 -16.84
#